data_AF-A0AAX0HB84-F1
#
_entry.id   AF-A0AAX0HB84-F1
#
_cell.length_a   1.000
_cell.length_b   1.000
_cell.length_c   1.000
_cell.angle_alpha   90.00
_cell.angle_beta   90.00
_cell.angle_gamma   90.00
#
_symmetry.space_group_name_H-M   'P 1'
#
loop_
_entity.id
_entity.type
_entity.pdbx_description
1 polymer ?
#
loop_
_entity_poly.entity_id
_entity_poly.type
_entity_poly.pdbx_seq_one_letter_code
_entity_poly.pdbx_strand_id
1 'polypeptide(L)'
;MDKAFIIEEILDDSATDATTAVYSGNFNEYKITVSKHMQGFYIITDSVKNRDETNIFDNSIKMFVFKDCVKSFDEVILNLESNSKNKVRFSSSLTIDDSNISDIKVYISGFDETKDSFLFDPSKFPRNAVYKYRISKDEFHAHMSLNLNQRLAKNFIESFAFSSDYGFENKKISVIINEIYKYEIL
;
A
#
# COMPACT_ATOMS: atom_id res chain seq x y z
N MET A 1 33.18 41.53 -17.89
CA MET A 1 32.33 42.02 -16.79
C MET A 1 31.06 41.21 -16.85
N ASP A 2 31.00 40.14 -16.05
CA ASP A 2 29.82 39.29 -15.98
C ASP A 2 28.71 40.03 -15.25
N LYS A 3 27.59 40.27 -15.94
CA LYS A 3 26.40 40.86 -15.33
C LYS A 3 25.75 39.79 -14.46
N ALA A 4 25.80 39.98 -13.15
CA ALA A 4 24.96 39.23 -12.22
C ALA A 4 23.50 39.61 -12.47
N PHE A 5 22.62 38.61 -12.57
CA PHE A 5 21.18 38.78 -12.59
C PHE A 5 20.67 38.76 -11.14
N ILE A 6 19.80 39.71 -10.82
CA ILE A 6 19.09 39.78 -9.54
C ILE A 6 17.76 39.07 -9.76
N ILE A 7 17.47 38.07 -8.94
CA ILE A 7 16.16 37.44 -8.86
C ILE A 7 15.36 38.26 -7.84
N GLU A 8 14.35 38.99 -8.30
CA GLU A 8 13.36 39.62 -7.45
C GLU A 8 12.13 38.71 -7.38
N GLU A 9 11.85 38.16 -6.19
CA GLU A 9 10.61 37.44 -5.92
C GLU A 9 9.48 38.47 -5.76
N ILE A 10 8.55 38.50 -6.71
CA ILE A 10 7.28 39.20 -6.55
C ILE A 10 6.36 38.25 -5.78
N LEU A 11 6.01 38.61 -4.55
CA LEU A 11 4.93 37.95 -3.83
C LEU A 11 3.62 38.34 -4.51
N ASP A 12 3.07 37.44 -5.31
CA ASP A 12 1.70 37.54 -5.80
C ASP A 12 0.77 37.30 -4.60
N ASP A 13 0.02 38.34 -4.19
CA ASP A 13 -0.89 38.34 -3.05
C ASP A 13 -2.15 37.47 -3.29
N SER A 14 -2.22 36.77 -4.43
CA SER A 14 -3.10 35.61 -4.60
C SER A 14 -2.53 34.38 -3.88
N ALA A 15 -2.15 34.54 -2.61
CA ALA A 15 -1.70 33.45 -1.76
C ALA A 15 -2.84 32.43 -1.66
N THR A 16 -2.76 31.40 -2.50
CA THR A 16 -3.40 30.13 -2.19
C THR A 16 -2.83 29.72 -0.85
N ASP A 17 -3.71 29.48 0.13
CA ASP A 17 -3.33 29.06 1.47
C ASP A 17 -2.15 28.07 1.37
N ALA A 18 -1.10 28.21 2.19
CA ALA A 18 0.12 27.39 2.13
C ALA A 18 -0.11 25.86 2.28
N THR A 19 -1.37 25.46 2.38
CA THR A 19 -1.92 24.11 2.43
C THR A 19 -2.55 23.68 1.10
N THR A 20 -2.53 24.49 0.05
CA THR A 20 -3.13 24.20 -1.26
C THR A 20 -2.06 24.18 -2.33
N ALA A 21 -1.96 23.06 -3.06
CA ALA A 21 -1.09 22.93 -4.22
C ALA A 21 -1.91 23.05 -5.51
N VAL A 22 -1.46 23.88 -6.46
CA VAL A 22 -2.16 24.14 -7.73
C VAL A 22 -1.34 23.61 -8.89
N TYR A 23 -2.01 22.93 -9.82
CA TYR A 23 -1.41 22.30 -11.00
C TYR A 23 -2.16 22.74 -12.26
N SER A 24 -1.43 22.96 -13.36
CA SER A 24 -1.93 23.57 -14.58
C SER A 24 -2.74 22.59 -15.47
N GLY A 25 -2.61 21.30 -15.23
CA GLY A 25 -3.16 20.20 -16.02
C GLY A 25 -4.30 19.44 -15.34
N ASN A 26 -4.81 18.42 -16.02
CA ASN A 26 -5.85 17.54 -15.50
C ASN A 26 -5.23 16.50 -14.56
N PHE A 27 -5.98 16.03 -13.55
CA PHE A 27 -5.47 15.09 -12.54
C PHE A 27 -4.84 13.81 -13.14
N ASN A 28 -5.43 13.28 -14.22
CA ASN A 28 -4.95 12.06 -14.88
C ASN A 28 -3.61 12.20 -15.63
N GLU A 29 -3.09 13.42 -15.76
CA GLU A 29 -1.79 13.70 -16.39
C GLU A 29 -0.65 13.69 -15.38
N TYR A 30 -0.95 13.62 -14.08
CA TYR A 30 0.04 13.57 -13.01
C TYR A 30 0.21 12.16 -12.48
N LYS A 31 1.47 11.78 -12.29
CA LYS A 31 1.84 10.55 -11.60
C LYS A 31 2.22 10.88 -10.16
N ILE A 32 1.57 10.22 -9.21
CA ILE A 32 1.84 10.38 -7.79
C ILE A 32 2.44 9.08 -7.26
N THR A 33 3.47 9.16 -6.41
CA THR A 33 4.19 8.00 -5.84
C THR A 33 4.65 8.28 -4.41
N VAL A 34 4.91 7.23 -3.64
CA VAL A 34 5.54 7.36 -2.30
C VAL A 34 7.04 7.58 -2.47
N SER A 35 7.61 8.52 -1.71
CA SER A 35 9.05 8.74 -1.69
C SER A 35 9.80 7.53 -1.11
N LYS A 36 10.81 7.04 -1.84
CA LYS A 36 11.68 5.93 -1.36
C LYS A 36 12.72 6.39 -0.33
N HIS A 37 12.97 7.69 -0.24
CA HIS A 37 14.06 8.26 0.55
C HIS A 37 13.58 9.07 1.75
N MET A 38 12.31 9.50 1.76
CA MET A 38 11.74 10.33 2.81
C MET A 38 10.42 9.74 3.29
N GLN A 39 10.42 9.16 4.50
CA GLN A 39 9.23 8.54 5.07
C GLN A 39 8.15 9.60 5.34
N GLY A 40 6.91 9.32 4.90
CA GLY A 40 5.78 10.25 5.04
C GLY A 40 5.65 11.30 3.93
N PHE A 41 6.55 11.27 2.93
CA PHE A 41 6.52 12.16 1.78
C PHE A 41 6.09 11.44 0.51
N TYR A 42 5.47 12.21 -0.39
CA TYR A 42 4.96 11.77 -1.67
C TYR A 42 5.53 12.64 -2.78
N ILE A 43 5.59 12.09 -3.99
CA ILE A 43 6.14 12.75 -5.17
C ILE A 43 5.04 12.80 -6.21
N ILE A 44 4.72 13.99 -6.70
CA ILE A 44 3.84 14.23 -7.84
C ILE A 44 4.69 14.69 -9.03
N THR A 45 4.46 14.12 -10.20
CA THR A 45 5.22 14.39 -11.42
C THR A 45 4.25 14.59 -12.57
N ASP A 46 4.35 15.74 -13.24
CA ASP A 46 3.64 15.97 -14.49
C ASP A 46 4.18 15.04 -15.59
N SER A 47 3.29 14.40 -16.32
CA SER A 47 3.67 13.57 -17.48
C SER A 47 3.86 14.41 -18.75
N VAL A 48 3.42 15.68 -18.76
CA VAL A 48 3.60 16.62 -19.86
C VAL A 48 4.89 17.41 -19.65
N LYS A 49 5.80 17.34 -20.62
CA LYS A 49 7.08 18.06 -20.54
C LYS A 49 6.87 19.57 -20.44
N ASN A 50 7.62 20.21 -19.54
CA ASN A 50 7.72 21.67 -19.38
C ASN A 50 6.41 22.39 -19.04
N ARG A 51 5.44 21.72 -18.40
CA ARG A 51 4.22 22.37 -17.90
C ARG A 51 4.34 22.59 -16.40
N ASP A 52 4.26 21.54 -15.61
CA ASP A 52 4.58 21.60 -14.17
C ASP A 52 5.81 20.72 -13.88
N GLU A 53 6.57 21.09 -12.84
CA GLU A 53 7.75 20.34 -12.41
C GLU A 53 7.36 19.15 -11.51
N THR A 54 8.36 18.34 -11.12
CA THR A 54 8.18 17.32 -10.08
C THR A 54 8.23 17.98 -8.71
N ASN A 55 7.18 17.80 -7.91
CA ASN A 55 7.11 18.30 -6.54
C ASN A 55 7.06 17.18 -5.52
N ILE A 56 7.56 17.48 -4.32
CA ILE A 56 7.50 16.61 -3.15
C ILE A 56 6.57 17.28 -2.14
N PHE A 57 5.66 16.49 -1.54
CA PHE A 57 4.69 16.99 -0.58
C PHE A 57 4.48 15.99 0.56
N ASP A 58 3.94 16.49 1.68
CA ASP A 58 3.52 15.70 2.83
C ASP A 58 2.10 16.13 3.26
N ASN A 59 1.69 15.73 4.47
CA ASN A 59 0.35 16.03 4.99
C ASN A 59 0.10 17.52 5.31
N SER A 60 1.10 18.41 5.13
CA SER A 60 0.92 19.85 5.25
C SER A 60 0.03 20.40 4.14
N ILE A 61 0.07 19.80 2.95
CA ILE A 61 -0.85 20.08 1.86
C ILE A 61 -2.18 19.37 2.15
N LYS A 62 -3.27 20.13 2.18
CA LYS A 62 -4.63 19.66 2.42
C LYS A 62 -5.43 19.50 1.13
N MET A 63 -5.15 20.32 0.13
CA MET A 63 -5.93 20.39 -1.10
C MET A 63 -5.03 20.46 -2.34
N PHE A 64 -5.43 19.77 -3.40
CA PHE A 64 -4.78 19.73 -4.70
C PHE A 64 -5.77 20.24 -5.73
N VAL A 65 -5.46 21.35 -6.37
CA VAL A 65 -6.30 21.95 -7.41
C VAL A 65 -5.69 21.62 -8.75
N PHE A 66 -6.38 20.79 -9.53
CA PHE A 66 -6.09 20.51 -10.92
C PHE A 66 -7.03 21.31 -11.80
N LYS A 67 -6.73 21.38 -13.09
CA LYS A 67 -7.58 22.06 -14.08
C LYS A 67 -9.00 21.49 -14.15
N ASP A 68 -9.15 20.18 -14.00
CA ASP A 68 -10.41 19.46 -14.14
C ASP A 68 -11.11 19.14 -12.82
N CYS A 69 -10.39 19.16 -11.69
CA CYS A 69 -10.95 18.80 -10.40
C CYS A 69 -10.14 19.33 -9.21
N VAL A 70 -10.73 19.22 -8.02
CA VAL A 70 -10.04 19.46 -6.75
C VAL A 70 -10.05 18.14 -5.97
N LYS A 71 -8.91 17.80 -5.37
CA LYS A 71 -8.72 16.59 -4.55
C LYS A 71 -8.22 16.95 -3.16
N SER A 72 -8.73 16.30 -2.13
CA SER A 72 -8.13 16.39 -0.79
C SER A 72 -6.85 15.54 -0.70
N PHE A 73 -6.00 15.82 0.27
CA PHE A 73 -4.84 14.97 0.56
C PHE A 73 -5.24 13.51 0.76
N ASP A 74 -6.27 13.26 1.58
CA ASP A 74 -6.75 11.91 1.82
C ASP A 74 -7.22 11.25 0.52
N GLU A 75 -7.91 11.95 -0.39
CA GLU A 75 -8.31 11.39 -1.69
C GLU A 75 -7.13 11.06 -2.59
N VAL A 76 -6.09 11.90 -2.59
CA VAL A 76 -4.87 11.67 -3.37
C VAL A 76 -4.11 10.46 -2.83
N ILE A 77 -3.94 10.37 -1.50
CA ILE A 77 -3.21 9.26 -0.86
C ILE A 77 -4.04 7.97 -0.86
N LEU A 78 -5.36 8.04 -0.65
CA LEU A 78 -6.24 6.90 -0.79
C LEU A 78 -6.11 6.31 -2.19
N ASN A 79 -5.96 7.10 -3.25
CA ASN A 79 -5.70 6.59 -4.60
C ASN A 79 -4.29 5.96 -4.78
N LEU A 80 -3.30 6.36 -3.98
CA LEU A 80 -1.97 5.73 -3.97
C LEU A 80 -1.98 4.41 -3.21
N GLU A 81 -2.68 4.35 -2.08
CA GLU A 81 -2.95 3.11 -1.36
C GLU A 81 -3.94 2.21 -2.13
N SER A 82 -4.74 2.82 -3.01
CA SER A 82 -5.68 2.17 -3.96
C SER A 82 -5.08 1.89 -5.34
N ASN A 83 -3.78 2.11 -5.55
CA ASN A 83 -3.02 1.31 -6.53
C ASN A 83 -2.93 -0.18 -6.11
N SER A 84 -3.76 -0.58 -5.15
CA SER A 84 -4.38 -1.88 -4.93
C SER A 84 -5.18 -2.46 -6.11
N LYS A 85 -4.79 -2.25 -7.37
CA LYS A 85 -5.51 -2.94 -8.48
C LYS A 85 -5.48 -4.46 -8.33
N ASN A 86 -4.50 -4.97 -7.60
CA ASN A 86 -4.34 -6.39 -7.34
C ASN A 86 -3.90 -6.59 -5.89
N LYS A 87 -4.62 -6.07 -4.90
CA LYS A 87 -4.42 -6.43 -3.48
C LYS A 87 -5.68 -7.05 -2.91
N VAL A 88 -5.61 -8.29 -2.43
CA VAL A 88 -6.72 -8.95 -1.73
C VAL A 88 -6.38 -9.08 -0.26
N ARG A 89 -7.34 -8.69 0.59
CA ARG A 89 -7.29 -8.92 2.03
C ARG A 89 -7.97 -10.25 2.35
N PHE A 90 -7.46 -10.95 3.32
CA PHE A 90 -8.04 -12.20 3.76
C PHE A 90 -9.36 -11.89 4.50
N SER A 91 -10.45 -12.58 4.12
CA SER A 91 -11.81 -12.16 4.49
C SER A 91 -12.10 -12.17 5.98
N SER A 92 -12.87 -11.16 6.42
CA SER A 92 -13.49 -11.06 7.75
C SER A 92 -14.61 -12.09 7.99
N SER A 93 -15.06 -12.79 6.94
CA SER A 93 -16.03 -13.89 7.02
C SER A 93 -15.41 -15.23 7.42
N LEU A 94 -14.10 -15.28 7.69
CA LEU A 94 -13.43 -16.48 8.19
C LEU A 94 -14.03 -16.90 9.55
N THR A 95 -14.56 -18.12 9.58
CA THR A 95 -15.00 -18.78 10.81
C THR A 95 -13.87 -19.68 11.31
N ILE A 96 -13.41 -19.40 12.52
CA ILE A 96 -12.42 -20.22 13.24
C ILE A 96 -13.19 -20.89 14.36
N ASP A 97 -13.35 -22.20 14.34
CA ASP A 97 -14.11 -22.92 15.39
C ASP A 97 -13.23 -23.33 16.57
N ASP A 98 -11.91 -23.36 16.35
CA ASP A 98 -10.93 -23.73 17.36
C ASP A 98 -10.80 -22.63 18.42
N SER A 99 -10.92 -23.04 19.69
CA SER A 99 -10.74 -22.13 20.84
C SER A 99 -9.27 -21.76 21.05
N ASN A 100 -8.35 -22.63 20.63
CA ASN A 100 -6.91 -22.43 20.72
C ASN A 100 -6.24 -22.70 19.38
N ILE A 101 -5.55 -21.68 18.87
CA ILE A 101 -4.86 -21.70 17.58
C ILE A 101 -3.38 -21.77 17.89
N SER A 102 -2.77 -22.85 17.43
CA SER A 102 -1.35 -23.14 17.62
C SER A 102 -0.54 -23.04 16.32
N ASP A 103 -1.23 -23.15 15.19
CA ASP A 103 -0.62 -23.26 13.87
C ASP A 103 -1.44 -22.47 12.85
N ILE A 104 -0.77 -21.60 12.09
CA ILE A 104 -1.32 -20.94 10.91
C ILE A 104 -0.32 -21.13 9.77
N LYS A 105 -0.78 -21.66 8.63
CA LYS A 105 0.00 -21.75 7.40
C LYS A 105 -0.69 -20.95 6.30
N VAL A 106 0.11 -20.22 5.53
CA VAL A 106 -0.33 -19.53 4.31
C VAL A 106 0.40 -20.17 3.13
N TYR A 107 -0.37 -20.58 2.14
CA TYR A 107 0.15 -21.14 0.89
C TYR A 107 -0.31 -20.27 -0.28
N ILE A 108 0.63 -19.90 -1.16
CA ILE A 108 0.33 -19.17 -2.39
C ILE A 108 0.98 -19.91 -3.55
N SER A 109 0.16 -20.54 -4.39
CA SER A 109 0.57 -21.12 -5.67
C SER A 109 0.57 -20.04 -6.75
N GLY A 110 1.51 -20.11 -7.69
CA GLY A 110 1.73 -19.10 -8.72
C GLY A 110 2.45 -17.84 -8.20
N PHE A 111 3.23 -17.94 -7.12
CA PHE A 111 3.92 -16.80 -6.51
C PHE A 111 5.16 -16.37 -7.32
N ASP A 112 5.22 -15.09 -7.70
CA ASP A 112 6.34 -14.45 -8.38
C ASP A 112 7.04 -13.50 -7.41
N GLU A 113 8.27 -13.85 -6.99
CA GLU A 113 9.04 -13.08 -6.02
C GLU A 113 9.41 -11.65 -6.45
N THR A 114 9.29 -11.35 -7.74
CA THR A 114 9.60 -10.02 -8.29
C THR A 114 8.37 -9.12 -8.43
N LYS A 115 7.17 -9.69 -8.26
CA LYS A 115 5.89 -9.06 -8.60
C LYS A 115 4.81 -9.21 -7.54
N ASP A 116 5.00 -10.14 -6.62
CA ASP A 116 4.05 -10.44 -5.58
C ASP A 116 4.55 -10.02 -4.20
N SER A 117 3.61 -9.74 -3.31
CA SER A 117 3.91 -9.52 -1.90
C SER A 117 2.87 -10.15 -1.00
N PHE A 118 3.32 -10.76 0.10
CA PHE A 118 2.49 -11.18 1.22
C PHE A 118 2.87 -10.34 2.44
N LEU A 119 1.86 -9.78 3.11
CA LEU A 119 2.02 -8.84 4.22
C LEU A 119 1.03 -9.19 5.34
N PHE A 120 1.43 -8.92 6.58
CA PHE A 120 0.57 -8.94 7.76
C PHE A 120 0.96 -7.81 8.71
N ASP A 121 0.08 -7.45 9.64
CA ASP A 121 0.36 -6.41 10.65
C ASP A 121 1.26 -6.96 11.77
N PRO A 122 2.52 -6.49 11.91
CA PRO A 122 3.43 -7.00 12.94
C PRO A 122 2.95 -6.71 14.36
N SER A 123 2.13 -5.66 14.56
CA SER A 123 1.58 -5.33 15.89
C SER A 123 0.57 -6.38 16.39
N LYS A 124 0.01 -7.17 15.47
CA LYS A 124 -0.91 -8.27 15.76
C LYS A 124 -0.21 -9.63 15.86
N PHE A 125 1.09 -9.71 15.54
CA PHE A 125 1.87 -10.94 15.66
C PHE A 125 2.29 -11.19 17.12
N PRO A 126 2.07 -12.39 17.69
CA PRO A 126 2.37 -12.65 19.10
C PRO A 126 3.87 -12.62 19.39
N ARG A 127 4.30 -12.01 20.50
CA ARG A 127 5.72 -11.88 20.87
C ARG A 127 6.48 -13.21 21.01
N ASN A 128 5.77 -14.29 21.37
CA ASN A 128 6.35 -15.61 21.59
C ASN A 128 6.07 -16.58 20.43
N ALA A 129 5.66 -16.06 19.27
CA ALA A 129 5.41 -16.86 18.08
C ALA A 129 6.66 -17.01 17.22
N VAL A 130 6.70 -18.09 16.44
CA VAL A 130 7.74 -18.37 15.47
C VAL A 130 7.15 -18.22 14.08
N TYR A 131 7.81 -17.43 13.22
CA TYR A 131 7.48 -17.28 11.81
C TYR A 131 8.62 -17.82 10.96
N LYS A 132 8.30 -18.71 10.02
CA LYS A 132 9.20 -19.21 8.98
C LYS A 132 8.51 -19.09 7.64
N TYR A 133 9.26 -18.80 6.60
CA TYR A 133 8.74 -18.83 5.24
C TYR A 133 9.75 -19.48 4.30
N ARG A 134 9.25 -19.97 3.17
CA ARG A 134 10.04 -20.39 2.03
C ARG A 134 9.38 -19.89 0.75
N ILE A 135 10.23 -19.49 -0.19
CA ILE A 135 9.85 -19.23 -1.58
C ILE A 135 10.51 -20.33 -2.39
N SER A 136 9.73 -21.01 -3.21
CA SER A 136 10.20 -21.97 -4.20
C SER A 136 9.60 -21.60 -5.55
N LYS A 137 10.00 -22.31 -6.63
CA LYS A 137 9.49 -22.01 -7.96
C LYS A 137 7.96 -21.98 -7.96
N ASP A 138 7.41 -20.82 -8.31
CA ASP A 138 5.98 -20.53 -8.38
C ASP A 138 5.21 -20.73 -7.05
N GLU A 139 5.88 -20.73 -5.89
CA GLU A 139 5.24 -21.02 -4.60
C GLU A 139 5.78 -20.18 -3.44
N PHE A 140 4.88 -19.70 -2.60
CA PHE A 140 5.18 -19.14 -1.28
C PHE A 140 4.51 -19.96 -0.19
N HIS A 141 5.28 -20.29 0.85
CA HIS A 141 4.78 -20.96 2.05
C HIS A 141 5.22 -20.16 3.27
N ALA A 142 4.27 -19.75 4.09
CA ALA A 142 4.53 -19.23 5.43
C ALA A 142 3.96 -20.18 6.48
N HIS A 143 4.71 -20.36 7.56
CA HIS A 143 4.35 -21.15 8.72
C HIS A 143 4.53 -20.33 9.99
N MET A 144 3.47 -20.23 10.77
CA MET A 144 3.41 -19.49 12.02
C MET A 144 3.03 -20.44 13.15
N SER A 145 3.96 -20.70 14.06
CA SER A 145 3.69 -21.41 15.31
C SER A 145 3.42 -20.37 16.40
N LEU A 146 2.22 -20.37 16.95
CA LEU A 146 1.73 -19.31 17.85
C LEU A 146 0.81 -19.88 18.93
N ASN A 147 0.25 -19.01 19.77
CA ASN A 147 -0.74 -19.39 20.77
C ASN A 147 -1.75 -18.24 20.88
N LEU A 148 -2.87 -18.38 20.20
CA LEU A 148 -3.92 -17.37 20.12
C LEU A 148 -5.27 -18.00 20.41
N ASN A 149 -6.14 -17.26 21.09
CA ASN A 149 -7.56 -17.59 21.09
C ASN A 149 -8.21 -17.20 19.74
N GLN A 150 -9.39 -17.75 19.48
CA GLN A 150 -10.20 -17.52 18.29
C GLN A 150 -10.27 -16.05 17.85
N ARG A 151 -10.57 -15.14 18.79
CA ARG A 151 -10.73 -13.70 18.51
C ARG A 151 -9.43 -13.07 18.04
N LEU A 152 -8.32 -13.36 18.73
CA LEU A 152 -7.01 -12.81 18.39
C LEU A 152 -6.48 -13.41 17.07
N ALA A 153 -6.69 -14.71 16.86
CA ALA A 153 -6.33 -15.37 15.60
C ALA A 153 -7.10 -14.77 14.42
N LYS A 154 -8.41 -14.54 14.57
CA LYS A 154 -9.22 -13.87 13.55
C LYS A 154 -8.70 -12.46 13.24
N ASN A 155 -8.50 -11.64 14.26
CA ASN A 155 -7.97 -10.27 14.08
C ASN A 155 -6.58 -10.26 13.42
N PHE A 156 -5.75 -11.25 13.71
CA PHE A 156 -4.43 -11.40 13.09
C PHE A 156 -4.55 -11.80 11.61
N ILE A 157 -5.37 -12.80 11.27
CA ILE A 157 -5.56 -13.24 9.87
C ILE A 157 -6.24 -12.15 9.03
N GLU A 158 -7.16 -11.37 9.59
CA GLU A 158 -7.77 -10.21 8.91
C GLU A 158 -6.74 -9.13 8.53
N SER A 159 -5.54 -9.15 9.12
CA SER A 159 -4.45 -8.27 8.71
C SER A 159 -3.67 -8.76 7.49
N PHE A 160 -3.89 -10.02 7.08
CA PHE A 160 -3.17 -10.59 5.96
C PHE A 160 -3.62 -9.91 4.67
N ALA A 161 -2.65 -9.63 3.82
CA ALA A 161 -2.89 -9.11 2.49
C ALA A 161 -1.91 -9.72 1.51
N PHE A 162 -2.41 -10.01 0.32
CA PHE A 162 -1.61 -10.45 -0.81
C PHE A 162 -1.75 -9.42 -1.94
N SER A 163 -0.64 -9.09 -2.61
CA SER A 163 -0.66 -8.27 -3.82
C SER A 163 0.14 -8.88 -4.96
N SER A 164 -0.23 -8.57 -6.21
CA SER A 164 0.40 -9.08 -7.43
C SER A 164 0.41 -8.04 -8.55
N ASP A 165 1.50 -7.81 -9.27
CA ASP A 165 1.46 -6.89 -10.42
C ASP A 165 0.64 -7.44 -11.61
N TYR A 166 0.44 -8.76 -11.71
CA TYR A 166 -0.21 -9.42 -12.85
C TYR A 166 -1.65 -9.91 -12.59
N GLY A 167 -2.24 -9.55 -11.45
CA GLY A 167 -3.57 -10.05 -11.05
C GLY A 167 -3.54 -11.44 -10.42
N PHE A 168 -4.71 -12.06 -10.27
CA PHE A 168 -4.90 -13.28 -9.46
C PHE A 168 -5.29 -14.54 -10.26
N GLU A 169 -5.47 -14.41 -11.58
CA GLU A 169 -6.09 -15.46 -12.42
C GLU A 169 -5.39 -16.83 -12.35
N ASN A 170 -4.08 -16.86 -12.10
CA ASN A 170 -3.28 -18.09 -11.99
C ASN A 170 -2.78 -18.36 -10.57
N LYS A 171 -3.35 -17.70 -9.57
CA LYS A 171 -2.89 -17.78 -8.18
C LYS A 171 -3.91 -18.49 -7.33
N LYS A 172 -3.43 -19.35 -6.43
CA LYS A 172 -4.26 -20.01 -5.41
C LYS A 172 -3.71 -19.66 -4.06
N ILE A 173 -4.53 -19.04 -3.23
CA ILE A 173 -4.13 -18.57 -1.90
C ILE A 173 -4.95 -19.33 -0.87
N SER A 174 -4.27 -20.01 0.04
CA SER A 174 -4.90 -20.83 1.07
C SER A 174 -4.40 -20.47 2.47
N VAL A 175 -5.31 -20.53 3.44
CA VAL A 175 -4.98 -20.48 4.87
C VAL A 175 -5.41 -21.78 5.54
N ILE A 176 -4.47 -22.39 6.24
CA ILE A 176 -4.66 -23.61 7.02
C ILE A 176 -4.44 -23.24 8.48
N ILE A 177 -5.37 -23.62 9.35
CA ILE A 177 -5.33 -23.34 10.79
C ILE A 177 -5.39 -24.68 11.53
N ASN A 178 -4.41 -24.98 12.38
CA ASN A 178 -4.33 -26.26 13.11
C ASN A 178 -4.52 -27.48 12.19
N GLU A 179 -3.87 -27.49 11.02
CA GLU A 179 -4.00 -28.54 9.98
C GLU A 179 -5.39 -28.68 9.33
N ILE A 180 -6.35 -27.81 9.67
CA ILE A 180 -7.65 -27.75 9.03
C ILE A 180 -7.62 -26.68 7.94
N TYR A 181 -7.98 -27.06 6.70
CA TYR A 181 -8.16 -26.11 5.61
C TYR A 181 -9.34 -25.21 5.92
N LYS A 182 -9.10 -23.90 6.06
CA LYS A 182 -10.16 -22.96 6.47
C LYS A 182 -10.57 -22.00 5.36
N TYR A 183 -9.74 -21.79 4.33
CA TYR A 183 -10.00 -20.72 3.35
C TYR A 183 -9.26 -20.85 2.02
N GLU A 184 -9.96 -20.53 0.91
CA GLU A 184 -9.39 -20.25 -0.42
C GLU A 184 -9.84 -18.84 -0.84
N ILE A 185 -8.92 -18.02 -1.37
CA ILE A 185 -9.26 -16.74 -2.00
C ILE A 185 -9.27 -16.95 -3.52
N LEU A 186 -10.45 -16.74 -4.12
CA LEU A 186 -10.69 -16.49 -5.55
C LEU A 186 -11.71 -15.36 -5.68
#